data_AF-Q0UGW5-F1
#
_entry.id   AF-Q0UGW5-F1
#
_cell.length_a   1.000
_cell.length_b   1.000
_cell.length_c   1.000
_cell.angle_alpha   90.00
_cell.angle_beta   90.00
_cell.angle_gamma   90.00
#
_symmetry.space_group_name_H-M   'P 1'
#
loop_
_entity.id
_entity.type
_entity.pdbx_description
1 polymer ?
#
loop_
_entity_poly.entity_id
_entity_poly.type
_entity_poly.pdbx_seq_one_letter_code
_entity_poly.pdbx_strand_id
1 'polypeptide(L)'
;MASFPYTYAAVAFASLAFAEQIPITTSTGFPWIQKFASIGDSYSAGLGSGDRLDWSCSRYASSYPNILHTSLLGENANRTHQFLSCSGATSTEILSTQVPALSSNLDLLTISAGGNDIGLTPILSNCVYQFYMSASDACQSAMDAARAKIAAETELYKNVTDLISASKPKMNPNGVIYYTGYATFFGTDDTTCDNVTWAVWRNVEWSKQYLTLQMRRDLNDMVRAVNAIIRKAVDAAGPNVRFIDYDAAIEAARGRYCEKGIHEPDPSRAALAFYEWDTVDTGENRTALQNHTGEAVPKGSFEAGIGSAVNKTLGEHPDWEFDGEKGFVDKTGHERVGEEGVVGDTLHWLIPDSYKRVFHLRPGGHGVVARMVVEDLERRGRGGVVDDEVLDEVMEL
;
A
#
# COMPACT_ATOMS: atom_id res chain seq x y z
N MET A 1 66.96 -32.32 44.69
CA MET A 1 67.22 -30.91 45.04
C MET A 1 67.48 -30.15 43.75
N ALA A 2 66.49 -29.42 43.26
CA ALA A 2 66.64 -28.36 42.26
C ALA A 2 65.38 -27.50 42.35
N SER A 3 65.53 -26.34 42.98
CA SER A 3 64.49 -25.34 43.25
C SER A 3 64.54 -24.26 42.16
N PHE A 4 63.44 -24.08 41.44
CA PHE A 4 63.21 -22.93 40.57
C PHE A 4 62.18 -21.98 41.22
N PRO A 5 62.41 -20.66 41.25
CA PRO A 5 61.49 -19.71 41.87
C PRO A 5 60.36 -19.33 40.91
N TYR A 6 59.12 -19.35 41.39
CA TYR A 6 57.98 -18.78 40.68
C TYR A 6 57.94 -17.27 40.95
N THR A 7 58.15 -16.47 39.90
CA THR A 7 57.91 -15.03 39.88
C THR A 7 56.41 -14.77 39.74
N TYR A 8 55.82 -14.05 40.71
CA TYR A 8 54.43 -13.58 40.63
C TYR A 8 54.34 -12.39 39.68
N ALA A 9 53.63 -12.53 38.56
CA ALA A 9 53.23 -11.42 37.71
C ALA A 9 51.94 -10.80 38.27
N ALA A 10 51.98 -9.52 38.61
CA ALA A 10 50.81 -8.75 39.01
C ALA A 10 49.92 -8.48 37.79
N VAL A 11 48.67 -8.95 37.84
CA VAL A 11 47.65 -8.63 36.82
C VAL A 11 47.01 -7.29 37.20
N ALA A 12 47.24 -6.26 36.39
CA ALA A 12 46.55 -4.98 36.52
C ALA A 12 45.10 -5.15 36.07
N PHE A 13 44.15 -4.92 36.98
CA PHE A 13 42.73 -4.82 36.63
C PHE A 13 42.48 -3.49 35.93
N ALA A 14 42.23 -3.53 34.62
CA ALA A 14 41.68 -2.40 33.90
C ALA A 14 40.25 -2.16 34.38
N SER A 15 40.00 -0.99 34.97
CA SER A 15 38.68 -0.51 35.34
C SER A 15 37.81 -0.38 34.09
N LEU A 16 36.74 -1.17 34.01
CA LEU A 16 35.69 -0.99 33.00
C LEU A 16 35.02 0.36 33.23
N ALA A 17 35.23 1.29 32.31
CA ALA A 17 34.43 2.51 32.23
C ALA A 17 32.99 2.09 31.93
N PHE A 18 32.06 2.43 32.83
CA PHE A 18 30.63 2.33 32.55
C PHE A 18 30.32 3.25 31.36
N ALA A 19 29.81 2.67 30.27
CA ALA A 19 29.19 3.46 29.22
C ALA A 19 28.04 4.26 29.84
N GLU A 20 28.09 5.59 29.74
CA GLU A 20 26.93 6.44 30.02
C GLU A 20 25.75 5.93 29.19
N GLN A 21 24.68 5.54 29.88
CA GLN A 21 23.41 5.25 29.24
C GLN A 21 22.92 6.55 28.59
N ILE A 22 22.91 6.60 27.26
CA ILE A 22 22.22 7.65 26.51
C ILE A 22 20.77 7.65 27.01
N PRO A 23 20.26 8.76 27.57
CA PRO A 23 18.87 8.82 27.98
C PRO A 23 18.00 8.52 26.76
N ILE A 24 17.13 7.51 26.89
CA ILE A 24 16.09 7.23 25.90
C ILE A 24 15.21 8.47 25.88
N THR A 25 15.37 9.32 24.86
CA THR A 25 14.47 10.44 24.62
C THR A 25 13.08 9.83 24.45
N THR A 26 12.20 10.07 25.43
CA THR A 26 10.78 9.79 25.31
C THR A 26 10.31 10.37 23.99
N SER A 27 9.71 9.54 23.12
CA SER A 27 9.07 9.99 21.88
C SER A 27 8.32 11.30 22.15
N THR A 28 8.66 12.33 21.39
CA THR A 28 7.96 13.61 21.42
C THR A 28 6.52 13.35 20.99
N GLY A 29 5.64 13.09 21.96
CA GLY A 29 4.22 13.01 21.69
C GLY A 29 3.74 14.33 21.07
N PHE A 30 2.62 14.26 20.33
CA PHE A 30 2.03 15.43 19.68
C PHE A 30 0.74 15.84 20.40
N PRO A 31 0.83 16.45 21.60
CA PRO A 31 -0.34 16.81 22.40
C PRO A 31 -1.16 17.93 21.75
N TRP A 32 -0.64 18.63 20.75
CA TRP A 32 -1.40 19.62 20.01
C TRP A 32 -2.35 19.00 18.98
N ILE A 33 -2.13 17.74 18.57
CA ILE A 33 -3.02 17.01 17.67
C ILE A 33 -4.13 16.39 18.51
N GLN A 34 -5.28 17.07 18.57
CA GLN A 34 -6.47 16.61 19.30
C GLN A 34 -7.51 16.03 18.32
N LYS A 35 -7.65 16.64 17.14
CA LYS A 35 -8.56 16.21 16.09
C LYS A 35 -7.78 15.73 14.88
N PHE A 36 -7.75 14.42 14.69
CA PHE A 36 -7.13 13.77 13.54
C PHE A 36 -8.23 13.17 12.65
N ALA A 37 -8.10 13.28 11.33
CA ALA A 37 -8.94 12.54 10.40
C ALA A 37 -8.11 11.91 9.28
N SER A 38 -8.64 10.85 8.69
CA SER A 38 -8.03 10.18 7.55
C SER A 38 -9.09 9.88 6.51
N ILE A 39 -8.84 10.35 5.30
CA ILE A 39 -9.64 10.05 4.10
C ILE A 39 -8.74 9.36 3.08
N GLY A 40 -9.36 8.73 2.09
CA GLY A 40 -8.61 8.14 1.00
C GLY A 40 -9.19 6.84 0.48
N ASP A 41 -8.35 6.18 -0.30
CA ASP A 41 -8.59 4.89 -0.93
C ASP A 41 -8.17 3.70 -0.02
N SER A 42 -7.93 2.54 -0.64
CA SER A 42 -7.52 1.30 -0.01
C SER A 42 -6.14 1.34 0.67
N TYR A 43 -5.23 2.20 0.21
CA TYR A 43 -3.90 2.38 0.83
C TYR A 43 -4.01 3.17 2.13
N SER A 44 -4.98 4.07 2.24
CA SER A 44 -5.29 4.73 3.51
C SER A 44 -6.13 3.83 4.43
N ALA A 45 -7.07 3.05 3.88
CA ALA A 45 -7.84 2.06 4.65
C ALA A 45 -6.96 0.91 5.19
N GLY A 46 -5.85 0.63 4.51
CA GLY A 46 -4.86 -0.39 4.85
C GLY A 46 -5.33 -1.81 4.55
N LEU A 47 -5.93 -2.00 3.37
CA LEU A 47 -6.52 -3.27 2.96
C LEU A 47 -5.58 -4.46 3.23
N GLY A 48 -6.01 -5.39 4.07
CA GLY A 48 -5.31 -6.61 4.46
C GLY A 48 -4.47 -6.53 5.73
N SER A 49 -4.21 -5.34 6.26
CA SER A 49 -3.15 -5.12 7.26
C SER A 49 -3.59 -5.33 8.72
N GLY A 50 -3.47 -6.57 9.21
CA GLY A 50 -3.82 -6.94 10.59
C GLY A 50 -5.33 -7.05 10.81
N ASP A 51 -5.81 -6.72 12.01
CA ASP A 51 -7.23 -6.90 12.34
C ASP A 51 -8.14 -5.95 11.57
N ARG A 52 -9.27 -6.46 11.08
CA ARG A 52 -10.29 -5.66 10.41
C ARG A 52 -11.04 -4.79 11.43
N LEU A 53 -11.07 -3.49 11.20
CA LEU A 53 -11.79 -2.51 12.03
C LEU A 53 -13.18 -2.17 11.49
N ASP A 54 -13.31 -2.11 10.16
CA ASP A 54 -14.56 -1.82 9.48
C ASP A 54 -14.67 -2.63 8.18
N TRP A 55 -15.82 -3.28 8.02
CA TRP A 55 -16.11 -4.14 6.89
C TRP A 55 -16.52 -3.35 5.65
N SER A 56 -17.29 -2.27 5.81
CA SER A 56 -17.93 -1.56 4.69
C SER A 56 -16.93 -0.84 3.78
N CYS A 57 -15.92 -0.23 4.37
CA CYS A 57 -14.86 0.52 3.69
C CYS A 57 -13.50 -0.17 3.79
N SER A 58 -13.48 -1.39 4.32
CA SER A 58 -12.28 -2.22 4.40
C SER A 58 -11.13 -1.59 5.19
N ARG A 59 -11.40 -1.07 6.39
CA ARG A 59 -10.38 -0.43 7.24
C ARG A 59 -9.73 -1.43 8.21
N TYR A 60 -8.44 -1.25 8.47
CA TYR A 60 -7.64 -2.19 9.24
C TYR A 60 -6.77 -1.55 10.32
N ALA A 61 -6.43 -2.36 11.33
CA ALA A 61 -5.72 -1.96 12.53
C ALA A 61 -4.25 -1.63 12.29
N SER A 62 -3.60 -2.24 11.30
CA SER A 62 -2.20 -1.94 10.95
C SER A 62 -2.07 -0.98 9.77
N SER A 63 -3.14 -0.27 9.43
CA SER A 63 -3.11 0.82 8.46
C SER A 63 -2.29 2.01 9.00
N TYR A 64 -1.61 2.76 8.12
CA TYR A 64 -0.78 3.89 8.55
C TYR A 64 -1.57 4.93 9.35
N PRO A 65 -2.86 5.25 9.04
CA PRO A 65 -3.66 6.13 9.89
C PRO A 65 -3.87 5.60 11.30
N ASN A 66 -4.16 4.30 11.43
CA ASN A 66 -4.42 3.72 12.74
C ASN A 66 -3.12 3.59 13.56
N ILE A 67 -1.99 3.28 12.91
CA ILE A 67 -0.66 3.27 13.55
C ILE A 67 -0.32 4.67 14.09
N LEU A 68 -0.55 5.73 13.30
CA LEU A 68 -0.38 7.11 13.76
C LEU A 68 -1.24 7.37 15.00
N HIS A 69 -2.54 7.10 14.92
CA HIS A 69 -3.47 7.39 16.00
C HIS A 69 -3.14 6.65 17.30
N THR A 70 -2.88 5.34 17.21
CA THR A 70 -2.77 4.45 18.37
C THR A 70 -1.37 4.38 18.95
N SER A 71 -0.34 4.65 18.16
CA SER A 71 1.05 4.36 18.55
C SER A 71 1.98 5.58 18.44
N LEU A 72 1.98 6.27 17.30
CA LEU A 72 3.06 7.22 16.99
C LEU A 72 2.75 8.68 17.33
N LEU A 73 1.48 9.06 17.48
CA LEU A 73 1.13 10.43 17.88
C LEU A 73 1.25 10.69 19.40
N GLY A 74 1.67 9.67 20.17
CA GLY A 74 1.77 9.69 21.63
C GLY A 74 0.43 9.49 22.35
N GLU A 75 0.43 9.14 23.63
CA GLU A 75 -0.80 8.92 24.38
C GLU A 75 -1.57 10.23 24.61
N ASN A 76 -2.87 10.21 24.29
CA ASN A 76 -3.78 11.31 24.62
C ASN A 76 -5.23 10.79 24.64
N ALA A 77 -5.79 10.63 25.84
CA ALA A 77 -7.15 10.12 26.04
C ALA A 77 -8.26 10.97 25.41
N ASN A 78 -7.98 12.24 25.09
CA ASN A 78 -8.93 13.16 24.48
C ASN A 78 -8.77 13.26 22.94
N ARG A 79 -7.76 12.60 22.35
CA ARG A 79 -7.57 12.64 20.89
C ARG A 79 -8.66 11.84 20.21
N THR A 80 -9.33 12.46 19.25
CA THR A 80 -10.28 11.78 18.37
C THR A 80 -9.64 11.51 17.01
N HIS A 81 -9.84 10.30 16.47
CA HIS A 81 -9.53 9.96 15.09
C HIS A 81 -10.80 9.66 14.30
N GLN A 82 -11.06 10.44 13.25
CA GLN A 82 -12.15 10.20 12.31
C GLN A 82 -11.59 9.46 11.09
N PHE A 83 -11.76 8.14 11.07
CA PHE A 83 -11.26 7.29 9.99
C PHE A 83 -12.34 7.04 8.93
N LEU A 84 -12.21 7.69 7.77
CA LEU A 84 -13.21 7.70 6.67
C LEU A 84 -12.74 7.04 5.38
N SER A 85 -11.45 6.69 5.28
CA SER A 85 -10.87 6.05 4.09
C SER A 85 -11.67 4.81 3.65
N CYS A 86 -11.75 4.57 2.35
CA CYS A 86 -12.61 3.53 1.80
C CYS A 86 -11.96 2.87 0.61
N SER A 87 -11.85 1.55 0.64
CA SER A 87 -11.26 0.80 -0.47
C SER A 87 -11.97 1.09 -1.79
N GLY A 88 -11.18 1.27 -2.85
CA GLY A 88 -11.69 1.55 -4.18
C GLY A 88 -12.08 2.98 -4.48
N ALA A 89 -12.07 3.88 -3.49
CA ALA A 89 -12.49 5.26 -3.71
C ALA A 89 -11.53 6.00 -4.67
N THR A 90 -12.09 6.65 -5.67
CA THR A 90 -11.41 7.64 -6.52
C THR A 90 -11.35 9.00 -5.82
N SER A 91 -10.49 9.91 -6.30
CA SER A 91 -10.42 11.26 -5.74
C SER A 91 -11.76 12.02 -5.83
N THR A 92 -12.55 11.79 -6.89
CA THR A 92 -13.89 12.38 -7.06
C THR A 92 -14.94 11.81 -6.09
N GLU A 93 -14.88 10.52 -5.78
CA GLU A 93 -15.74 9.89 -4.77
C GLU A 93 -15.37 10.36 -3.37
N ILE A 94 -14.07 10.47 -3.06
CA ILE A 94 -13.59 11.03 -1.79
C ILE A 94 -14.10 12.47 -1.62
N LEU A 95 -14.00 13.29 -2.67
CA LEU A 95 -14.48 14.67 -2.67
C LEU A 95 -16.00 14.75 -2.41
N SER A 96 -16.79 13.84 -2.97
CA SER A 96 -18.26 13.86 -2.86
C SER A 96 -18.81 13.17 -1.61
N THR A 97 -18.07 12.23 -1.01
CA THR A 97 -18.58 11.39 0.09
C THR A 97 -17.80 11.55 1.39
N GLN A 98 -16.47 11.58 1.35
CA GLN A 98 -15.63 11.60 2.56
C GLN A 98 -15.37 13.03 3.04
N VAL A 99 -15.07 13.98 2.14
CA VAL A 99 -14.81 15.39 2.51
C VAL A 99 -16.02 16.05 3.19
N PRO A 100 -17.27 15.88 2.73
CA PRO A 100 -18.43 16.47 3.41
C PRO A 100 -18.59 15.93 4.84
N ALA A 101 -18.26 14.65 5.06
CA ALA A 101 -18.34 13.98 6.35
C ALA A 101 -17.22 14.38 7.33
N LEU A 102 -16.16 15.05 6.87
CA LEU A 102 -15.10 15.54 7.74
C LEU A 102 -15.64 16.52 8.78
N SER A 103 -15.26 16.27 10.03
CA SER A 103 -15.39 17.23 11.12
C SER A 103 -14.58 18.50 10.83
N SER A 104 -14.95 19.61 11.46
CA SER A 104 -14.22 20.88 11.34
C SER A 104 -13.16 21.04 12.42
N ASN A 105 -12.21 21.97 12.16
CA ASN A 105 -11.10 22.32 13.04
C ASN A 105 -10.16 21.13 13.30
N LEU A 106 -9.80 20.42 12.23
CA LEU A 106 -8.84 19.31 12.28
C LEU A 106 -7.41 19.83 12.45
N ASP A 107 -6.64 19.19 13.31
CA ASP A 107 -5.22 19.48 13.54
C ASP A 107 -4.34 18.69 12.56
N LEU A 108 -4.77 17.48 12.19
CA LEU A 108 -4.09 16.60 11.26
C LEU A 108 -5.10 15.95 10.31
N LEU A 109 -4.80 15.92 9.01
CA LEU A 109 -5.54 15.17 8.01
C LEU A 109 -4.57 14.36 7.15
N THR A 110 -4.82 13.07 6.98
CA THR A 110 -4.09 12.25 5.99
C THR A 110 -4.99 11.90 4.82
N ILE A 111 -4.42 11.94 3.60
CA ILE A 111 -5.11 11.68 2.34
C ILE A 111 -4.27 10.72 1.50
N SER A 112 -4.90 9.70 0.91
CA SER A 112 -4.34 8.90 -0.18
C SER A 112 -5.39 8.76 -1.28
N ALA A 113 -5.09 9.22 -2.49
CA ALA A 113 -5.93 9.00 -3.66
C ALA A 113 -5.12 9.19 -4.95
N GLY A 114 -5.66 8.73 -6.07
CA GLY A 114 -5.09 8.91 -7.41
C GLY A 114 -4.82 7.60 -8.14
N GLY A 115 -4.50 6.52 -7.44
CA GLY A 115 -4.26 5.20 -8.07
C GLY A 115 -5.49 4.69 -8.83
N ASN A 116 -6.68 4.82 -8.24
CA ASN A 116 -7.95 4.40 -8.86
C ASN A 116 -8.34 5.30 -10.04
N ASP A 117 -8.06 6.60 -9.98
CA ASP A 117 -8.36 7.58 -11.03
C ASP A 117 -7.66 7.24 -12.36
N ILE A 118 -6.42 6.77 -12.26
CA ILE A 118 -5.58 6.44 -13.42
C ILE A 118 -5.86 5.03 -13.97
N GLY A 119 -6.57 4.19 -13.22
CA GLY A 119 -6.98 2.86 -13.67
C GLY A 119 -5.96 1.76 -13.34
N LEU A 120 -5.41 1.77 -12.12
CA LEU A 120 -4.53 0.70 -11.63
C LEU A 120 -5.21 -0.69 -11.68
N THR A 121 -6.50 -0.76 -11.36
CA THR A 121 -7.27 -2.02 -11.33
C THR A 121 -7.22 -2.78 -12.67
N PRO A 122 -7.58 -2.17 -13.83
CA PRO A 122 -7.39 -2.80 -15.14
C PRO A 122 -5.96 -3.29 -15.42
N ILE A 123 -4.93 -2.53 -15.03
CA ILE A 123 -3.53 -2.93 -15.25
C ILE A 123 -3.20 -4.18 -14.44
N LEU A 124 -3.49 -4.20 -13.14
CA LEU A 124 -3.23 -5.37 -12.30
C LEU A 124 -4.01 -6.59 -12.81
N SER A 125 -5.26 -6.38 -13.19
CA SER A 125 -6.12 -7.45 -13.72
C SER A 125 -5.61 -8.04 -15.03
N ASN A 126 -5.10 -7.22 -15.96
CA ASN A 126 -4.78 -7.67 -17.32
C ASN A 126 -3.28 -7.96 -17.54
N CYS A 127 -2.39 -7.31 -16.78
CA CYS A 127 -0.95 -7.41 -16.97
C CYS A 127 -0.24 -8.26 -15.93
N VAL A 128 -0.78 -8.35 -14.71
CA VAL A 128 -0.12 -9.04 -13.60
C VAL A 128 -0.82 -10.35 -13.29
N TYR A 129 -2.10 -10.28 -12.95
CA TYR A 129 -2.85 -11.45 -12.49
C TYR A 129 -3.57 -12.20 -13.59
N GLN A 130 -3.87 -11.54 -14.70
CA GLN A 130 -4.72 -12.09 -15.75
C GLN A 130 -5.88 -12.86 -15.12
N PHE A 131 -6.65 -12.18 -14.26
CA PHE A 131 -7.77 -12.83 -13.56
C PHE A 131 -8.77 -13.46 -14.54
N TYR A 132 -8.74 -12.99 -15.79
CA TYR A 132 -9.55 -13.45 -16.91
C TYR A 132 -8.65 -13.90 -18.04
N MET A 133 -9.14 -14.88 -18.80
CA MET A 133 -8.62 -15.18 -20.13
C MET A 133 -8.92 -13.97 -21.03
N SER A 134 -7.97 -13.06 -21.10
CA SER A 134 -8.14 -11.78 -21.78
C SER A 134 -7.61 -11.87 -23.19
N ALA A 135 -8.17 -11.09 -24.13
CA ALA A 135 -7.59 -10.93 -25.45
C ALA A 135 -6.10 -10.57 -25.35
N SER A 136 -5.30 -11.02 -26.30
CA SER A 136 -3.83 -10.91 -26.25
C SER A 136 -3.29 -9.48 -26.11
N ASP A 137 -4.11 -8.46 -26.37
CA ASP A 137 -3.79 -7.03 -26.31
C ASP A 137 -4.39 -6.30 -25.08
N ALA A 138 -5.10 -6.99 -24.19
CA ALA A 138 -5.82 -6.37 -23.08
C ALA A 138 -4.88 -5.70 -22.05
N CYS A 139 -3.70 -6.29 -21.82
CA CYS A 139 -2.68 -5.65 -20.99
C CYS A 139 -2.17 -4.35 -21.63
N GLN A 140 -1.75 -4.42 -22.89
CA GLN A 140 -1.22 -3.25 -23.61
C GLN A 140 -2.25 -2.12 -23.66
N SER A 141 -3.51 -2.45 -23.93
CA SER A 141 -4.61 -1.49 -23.94
C SER A 141 -4.82 -0.81 -22.57
N ALA A 142 -4.72 -1.57 -21.48
CA ALA A 142 -4.81 -1.01 -20.12
C ALA A 142 -3.64 -0.09 -19.79
N MET A 143 -2.41 -0.49 -20.18
CA MET A 143 -1.20 0.32 -20.02
C MET A 143 -1.29 1.62 -20.82
N ASP A 144 -1.76 1.56 -22.07
CA ASP A 144 -1.85 2.73 -22.94
C ASP A 144 -2.96 3.69 -22.50
N ALA A 145 -4.09 3.17 -22.01
CA ALA A 145 -5.14 3.99 -21.42
C ALA A 145 -4.64 4.74 -20.16
N ALA A 146 -3.90 4.06 -19.28
CA ALA A 146 -3.30 4.69 -18.10
C ALA A 146 -2.24 5.73 -18.49
N ARG A 147 -1.34 5.39 -19.42
CA ARG A 147 -0.34 6.32 -19.97
C ARG A 147 -0.98 7.56 -20.58
N ALA A 148 -2.08 7.42 -21.31
CA ALA A 148 -2.80 8.56 -21.89
C ALA A 148 -3.36 9.49 -20.81
N LYS A 149 -3.96 8.93 -19.74
CA LYS A 149 -4.45 9.72 -18.60
C LYS A 149 -3.31 10.42 -17.85
N ILE A 150 -2.20 9.72 -17.61
CA ILE A 150 -1.00 10.28 -16.97
C ILE A 150 -0.43 11.41 -17.83
N ALA A 151 -0.22 11.17 -19.13
CA ALA A 151 0.36 12.16 -20.05
C ALA A 151 -0.53 13.39 -20.23
N ALA A 152 -1.85 13.24 -20.10
CA ALA A 152 -2.76 14.37 -20.10
C ALA A 152 -2.57 15.28 -18.87
N GLU A 153 -2.12 14.72 -17.73
CA GLU A 153 -1.94 15.30 -16.37
C GLU A 153 -3.17 15.98 -15.74
N THR A 154 -3.93 16.70 -16.56
CA THR A 154 -4.99 17.66 -16.25
C THR A 154 -6.06 17.11 -15.33
N GLU A 155 -6.58 15.91 -15.60
CA GLU A 155 -7.67 15.34 -14.80
C GLU A 155 -7.22 14.99 -13.39
N LEU A 156 -6.13 14.22 -13.25
CA LEU A 156 -5.61 13.85 -11.93
C LEU A 156 -5.15 15.08 -11.15
N TYR A 157 -4.38 15.97 -11.78
CA TYR A 157 -3.94 17.21 -11.14
C TYR A 157 -5.12 18.04 -10.63
N LYS A 158 -6.16 18.20 -11.46
CA LYS A 158 -7.38 18.93 -11.10
C LYS A 158 -8.08 18.24 -9.93
N ASN A 159 -8.30 16.93 -9.99
CA ASN A 159 -9.06 16.25 -8.95
C ASN A 159 -8.33 16.25 -7.60
N VAL A 160 -6.99 16.08 -7.60
CA VAL A 160 -6.17 16.21 -6.39
C VAL A 160 -6.23 17.64 -5.84
N THR A 161 -6.13 18.64 -6.71
CA THR A 161 -6.24 20.06 -6.33
C THR A 161 -7.60 20.38 -5.71
N ASP A 162 -8.68 19.89 -6.32
CA ASP A 162 -10.05 20.09 -5.83
C ASP A 162 -10.25 19.40 -4.47
N LEU A 163 -9.73 18.18 -4.31
CA LEU A 163 -9.77 17.44 -3.06
C LEU A 163 -9.06 18.18 -1.92
N ILE A 164 -7.84 18.66 -2.17
CA ILE A 164 -7.07 19.44 -1.20
C ILE A 164 -7.80 20.75 -0.88
N SER A 165 -8.28 21.46 -1.90
CA SER A 165 -8.96 22.75 -1.75
C SER A 165 -10.25 22.63 -0.94
N ALA A 166 -11.02 21.55 -1.13
CA ALA A 166 -12.23 21.27 -0.37
C ALA A 166 -11.94 20.80 1.07
N SER A 167 -10.77 20.20 1.31
CA SER A 167 -10.34 19.75 2.63
C SER A 167 -9.81 20.90 3.51
N LYS A 168 -9.15 21.91 2.91
CA LYS A 168 -8.56 23.05 3.64
C LYS A 168 -9.54 23.76 4.59
N PRO A 169 -10.80 24.08 4.22
CA PRO A 169 -11.77 24.69 5.14
C PRO A 169 -12.12 23.84 6.38
N LYS A 170 -11.81 22.54 6.38
CA LYS A 170 -12.01 21.66 7.54
C LYS A 170 -10.86 21.74 8.55
N MET A 171 -9.74 22.33 8.17
CA MET A 171 -8.53 22.40 9.00
C MET A 171 -8.55 23.57 9.97
N ASN A 172 -7.92 23.37 11.12
CA ASN A 172 -7.45 24.44 12.01
C ASN A 172 -6.40 25.31 11.28
N PRO A 173 -6.29 26.63 11.52
CA PRO A 173 -5.21 27.47 10.98
C PRO A 173 -3.79 26.92 11.13
N ASN A 174 -3.51 26.17 12.21
CA ASN A 174 -2.20 25.53 12.45
C ASN A 174 -2.17 24.05 12.05
N GLY A 175 -3.24 23.54 11.44
CA GLY A 175 -3.35 22.14 11.04
C GLY A 175 -2.53 21.83 9.80
N VAL A 176 -2.22 20.55 9.62
CA VAL A 176 -1.43 20.05 8.50
C VAL A 176 -2.16 18.93 7.78
N ILE A 177 -2.08 18.94 6.45
CA ILE A 177 -2.57 17.88 5.58
C ILE A 177 -1.37 17.11 5.06
N TYR A 178 -1.33 15.79 5.25
CA TYR A 178 -0.38 14.90 4.60
C TYR A 178 -1.07 14.14 3.47
N TYR A 179 -0.56 14.32 2.26
CA TYR A 179 -0.99 13.55 1.10
C TYR A 179 0.09 12.50 0.82
N THR A 180 -0.27 11.22 0.89
CA THR A 180 0.68 10.13 0.66
C THR A 180 0.73 9.77 -0.83
N GLY A 181 1.93 9.59 -1.37
CA GLY A 181 2.13 8.99 -2.68
C GLY A 181 1.93 7.48 -2.66
N TYR A 182 2.51 6.79 -3.65
CA TYR A 182 2.61 5.34 -3.71
C TYR A 182 4.08 4.92 -3.88
N ALA A 183 4.43 3.70 -3.48
CA ALA A 183 5.75 3.15 -3.79
C ALA A 183 5.68 2.29 -5.06
N THR A 184 6.77 2.25 -5.81
CA THR A 184 6.91 1.35 -6.95
C THR A 184 6.94 -0.10 -6.49
N PHE A 185 6.36 -0.99 -7.28
CA PHE A 185 6.06 -2.37 -6.84
C PHE A 185 7.20 -3.34 -7.07
N PHE A 186 8.10 -3.06 -8.02
CA PHE A 186 9.08 -4.04 -8.50
C PHE A 186 10.53 -3.54 -8.39
N GLY A 187 11.45 -4.40 -7.98
CA GLY A 187 12.88 -4.23 -8.28
C GLY A 187 13.11 -4.31 -9.79
N THR A 188 14.10 -3.59 -10.32
CA THR A 188 14.39 -3.52 -11.77
C THR A 188 15.89 -3.61 -12.09
N ASP A 189 16.67 -4.16 -11.16
CA ASP A 189 18.14 -4.26 -11.28
C ASP A 189 18.63 -5.45 -12.10
N ASP A 190 17.79 -6.48 -12.27
CA ASP A 190 18.14 -7.71 -12.97
C ASP A 190 16.94 -8.32 -13.72
N THR A 191 17.18 -9.43 -14.42
CA THR A 191 16.19 -10.20 -15.18
C THR A 191 15.70 -11.45 -14.43
N THR A 192 15.94 -11.56 -13.11
CA THR A 192 15.63 -12.78 -12.33
C THR A 192 14.14 -13.11 -12.38
N CYS A 193 13.29 -12.09 -12.46
CA CYS A 193 11.83 -12.25 -12.56
C CYS A 193 11.29 -12.41 -13.98
N ASP A 194 12.11 -12.46 -15.03
CA ASP A 194 11.61 -12.43 -16.41
C ASP A 194 10.78 -13.66 -16.79
N ASN A 195 10.91 -14.76 -16.03
CA ASN A 195 10.12 -15.97 -16.20
C ASN A 195 9.05 -16.14 -15.11
N VAL A 196 8.87 -15.15 -14.23
CA VAL A 196 7.85 -15.15 -13.18
C VAL A 196 6.53 -14.66 -13.77
N THR A 197 5.46 -15.41 -13.51
CA THR A 197 4.10 -15.05 -13.91
C THR A 197 3.20 -15.16 -12.70
N TRP A 198 2.39 -14.13 -12.49
CA TRP A 198 1.33 -14.11 -11.47
C TRP A 198 -0.06 -14.33 -12.06
N ALA A 199 -0.11 -14.70 -13.34
CA ALA A 199 -1.32 -15.15 -14.01
C ALA A 199 -2.01 -16.27 -13.22
N VAL A 200 -3.27 -16.06 -12.87
CA VAL A 200 -4.11 -17.08 -12.21
C VAL A 200 -4.21 -18.32 -13.11
N TRP A 201 -4.32 -18.11 -14.42
CA TRP A 201 -4.43 -19.15 -15.45
C TRP A 201 -3.08 -19.61 -16.04
N ARG A 202 -1.97 -19.52 -15.29
CA ARG A 202 -0.60 -19.79 -15.79
C ARG A 202 -0.37 -21.15 -16.50
N ASN A 203 -1.23 -22.13 -16.26
CA ASN A 203 -1.17 -23.49 -16.82
C ASN A 203 -2.21 -23.76 -17.91
N VAL A 204 -3.12 -22.81 -18.16
CA VAL A 204 -4.24 -22.92 -19.10
C VAL A 204 -4.07 -21.94 -20.25
N GLU A 205 -3.57 -20.73 -19.96
CA GLU A 205 -3.42 -19.67 -20.95
C GLU A 205 -2.06 -19.72 -21.67
N TRP A 206 -2.10 -19.72 -23.00
CA TRP A 206 -0.91 -19.73 -23.86
C TRP A 206 -0.25 -18.34 -23.94
N SER A 207 -1.02 -17.27 -23.69
CA SER A 207 -0.61 -15.86 -23.71
C SER A 207 -0.46 -15.26 -22.30
N LYS A 208 0.22 -15.98 -21.39
CA LYS A 208 0.55 -15.45 -20.07
C LYS A 208 1.56 -14.30 -20.14
N GLN A 209 1.30 -13.27 -19.35
CA GLN A 209 2.17 -12.13 -19.11
C GLN A 209 3.20 -12.51 -18.06
N TYR A 210 4.45 -12.18 -18.35
CA TYR A 210 5.54 -12.36 -17.42
C TYR A 210 5.96 -11.01 -16.85
N LEU A 211 6.48 -11.04 -15.63
CA LEU A 211 7.08 -9.89 -14.95
C LEU A 211 8.48 -9.60 -15.51
N THR A 212 8.57 -9.51 -16.84
CA THR A 212 9.78 -9.12 -17.56
C THR A 212 10.33 -7.80 -17.02
N LEU A 213 11.63 -7.61 -17.12
CA LEU A 213 12.27 -6.37 -16.72
C LEU A 213 11.62 -5.14 -17.36
N GLN A 214 11.20 -5.24 -18.63
CA GLN A 214 10.50 -4.14 -19.29
C GLN A 214 9.12 -3.89 -18.68
N MET A 215 8.31 -4.94 -18.45
CA MET A 215 7.01 -4.81 -17.78
C MET A 215 7.14 -4.16 -16.40
N ARG A 216 8.11 -4.61 -15.59
CA ARG A 216 8.37 -4.05 -14.25
C ARG A 216 8.76 -2.57 -14.30
N ARG A 217 9.62 -2.19 -15.27
CA ARG A 217 10.00 -0.79 -15.49
C ARG A 217 8.78 0.06 -15.89
N ASP A 218 8.01 -0.40 -16.86
CA ASP A 218 6.82 0.30 -17.33
C ASP A 218 5.80 0.55 -16.20
N LEU A 219 5.55 -0.45 -15.36
CA LEU A 219 4.66 -0.34 -14.20
C LEU A 219 5.19 0.66 -13.17
N ASN A 220 6.49 0.59 -12.85
CA ASN A 220 7.12 1.52 -11.92
C ASN A 220 7.13 2.97 -12.44
N ASP A 221 7.38 3.16 -13.73
CA ASP A 221 7.40 4.49 -14.34
C ASP A 221 6.02 5.16 -14.30
N MET A 222 4.95 4.38 -14.45
CA MET A 222 3.60 4.90 -14.23
C MET A 222 3.36 5.33 -12.78
N VAL A 223 3.81 4.54 -11.79
CA VAL A 223 3.69 4.92 -10.36
C VAL A 223 4.41 6.24 -10.10
N ARG A 224 5.66 6.38 -10.60
CA ARG A 224 6.44 7.61 -10.45
C ARG A 224 5.77 8.80 -11.12
N ALA A 225 5.21 8.61 -12.31
CA ALA A 225 4.50 9.67 -13.02
C ALA A 225 3.23 10.13 -12.28
N VAL A 226 2.48 9.19 -11.69
CA VAL A 226 1.33 9.52 -10.82
C VAL A 226 1.78 10.30 -9.59
N ASN A 227 2.84 9.85 -8.90
CA ASN A 227 3.40 10.58 -7.77
C ASN A 227 3.86 12.00 -8.14
N ALA A 228 4.47 12.18 -9.32
CA ALA A 228 4.91 13.49 -9.78
C ALA A 228 3.72 14.45 -9.95
N ILE A 229 2.59 13.98 -10.49
CA ILE A 229 1.37 14.79 -10.64
C ILE A 229 0.76 15.14 -9.28
N ILE A 230 0.69 14.17 -8.36
CA ILE A 230 0.17 14.38 -7.00
C ILE A 230 1.06 15.39 -6.26
N ARG A 231 2.38 15.18 -6.26
CA ARG A 231 3.37 16.07 -5.62
C ARG A 231 3.22 17.50 -6.16
N LYS A 232 3.14 17.69 -7.48
CA LYS A 232 2.93 18.99 -8.11
C LYS A 232 1.67 19.71 -7.58
N ALA A 233 0.57 18.99 -7.41
CA ALA A 233 -0.67 19.56 -6.85
C ALA A 233 -0.55 19.88 -5.35
N VAL A 234 0.16 19.05 -4.60
CA VAL A 234 0.43 19.25 -3.16
C VAL A 234 1.32 20.46 -2.93
N ASP A 235 2.43 20.58 -3.67
CA ASP A 235 3.36 21.69 -3.56
C ASP A 235 2.66 23.03 -3.90
N ALA A 236 1.84 23.03 -4.95
CA ALA A 236 1.02 24.18 -5.33
C ALA A 236 -0.03 24.57 -4.27
N ALA A 237 -0.41 23.65 -3.38
CA ALA A 237 -1.37 23.92 -2.32
C ALA A 237 -0.76 24.66 -1.12
N GLY A 238 0.57 24.78 -1.05
CA GLY A 238 1.28 25.57 -0.04
C GLY A 238 1.74 24.77 1.19
N PRO A 239 2.46 25.41 2.11
CA PRO A 239 3.35 24.74 3.08
C PRO A 239 2.65 23.90 4.17
N ASN A 240 1.33 24.01 4.29
CA ASN A 240 0.54 23.21 5.23
C ASN A 240 -0.05 21.94 4.60
N VAL A 241 0.27 21.68 3.34
CA VAL A 241 -0.02 20.43 2.64
C VAL A 241 1.32 19.80 2.25
N ARG A 242 1.57 18.58 2.71
CA ARG A 242 2.87 17.92 2.62
C ARG A 242 2.73 16.61 1.86
N PHE A 243 3.63 16.35 0.93
CA PHE A 243 3.67 15.09 0.20
C PHE A 243 4.55 14.08 0.93
N ILE A 244 4.03 12.90 1.24
CA ILE A 244 4.81 11.79 1.79
C ILE A 244 5.19 10.85 0.65
N ASP A 245 6.43 10.98 0.20
CA ASP A 245 7.03 10.08 -0.79
C ASP A 245 7.81 8.98 -0.08
N TYR A 246 7.22 7.79 0.02
CA TYR A 246 7.83 6.66 0.69
C TYR A 246 8.47 5.65 -0.27
N ASP A 247 8.55 5.94 -1.58
CA ASP A 247 9.10 4.99 -2.57
C ASP A 247 10.56 4.63 -2.28
N ALA A 248 11.40 5.64 -2.02
CA ALA A 248 12.82 5.43 -1.73
C ALA A 248 13.04 4.64 -0.42
N ALA A 249 12.19 4.84 0.59
CA ALA A 249 12.28 4.10 1.84
C ALA A 249 11.92 2.61 1.64
N ILE A 250 10.92 2.32 0.81
CA ILE A 250 10.56 0.95 0.43
C ILE A 250 11.67 0.29 -0.40
N GLU A 251 12.30 1.02 -1.31
CA GLU A 251 13.46 0.57 -2.08
C GLU A 251 14.65 0.21 -1.19
N ALA A 252 15.03 1.12 -0.30
CA ALA A 252 16.15 0.93 0.62
C ALA A 252 15.90 -0.26 1.55
N ALA A 253 14.65 -0.47 1.96
CA ALA A 253 14.23 -1.63 2.74
C ALA A 253 14.16 -2.93 1.92
N ARG A 254 14.38 -2.87 0.59
CA ARG A 254 14.21 -3.98 -0.35
C ARG A 254 12.82 -4.59 -0.28
N GLY A 255 11.81 -3.72 -0.15
CA GLY A 255 10.43 -4.10 0.11
C GLY A 255 9.59 -4.39 -1.13
N ARG A 256 10.13 -4.18 -2.33
CA ARG A 256 9.42 -4.41 -3.59
C ARG A 256 9.39 -5.91 -3.92
N TYR A 257 8.55 -6.32 -4.85
CA TYR A 257 8.64 -7.63 -5.49
C TYR A 257 9.84 -7.67 -6.43
N CYS A 258 10.36 -8.85 -6.79
CA CYS A 258 11.40 -8.98 -7.80
C CYS A 258 12.68 -8.16 -7.50
N GLU A 259 13.01 -8.05 -6.23
CA GLU A 259 14.26 -7.45 -5.76
C GLU A 259 15.46 -8.30 -6.19
N LYS A 260 16.60 -7.66 -6.47
CA LYS A 260 17.78 -8.34 -7.02
C LYS A 260 18.20 -9.57 -6.21
N GLY A 261 18.25 -10.73 -6.86
CA GLY A 261 18.63 -12.00 -6.21
C GLY A 261 17.57 -12.62 -5.30
N ILE A 262 16.33 -12.11 -5.29
CA ILE A 262 15.17 -12.80 -4.70
C ILE A 262 14.54 -13.69 -5.77
N HIS A 263 14.22 -14.93 -5.39
CA HIS A 263 13.52 -15.85 -6.27
C HIS A 263 12.02 -15.83 -5.94
N GLU A 264 11.24 -15.21 -6.81
CA GLU A 264 9.79 -15.09 -6.62
C GLU A 264 9.06 -16.37 -7.11
N PRO A 265 7.96 -16.77 -6.47
CA PRO A 265 7.29 -16.08 -5.35
C PRO A 265 7.96 -16.32 -3.99
N ASP A 266 8.10 -15.27 -3.18
CA ASP A 266 8.57 -15.34 -1.77
C ASP A 266 7.65 -14.54 -0.82
N PRO A 267 6.40 -15.00 -0.65
CA PRO A 267 5.34 -14.19 -0.04
C PRO A 267 5.46 -14.06 1.48
N SER A 268 6.35 -14.85 2.11
CA SER A 268 6.62 -14.77 3.54
C SER A 268 7.91 -14.00 3.85
N ARG A 269 8.55 -13.39 2.85
CA ARG A 269 9.77 -12.62 3.04
C ARG A 269 9.56 -11.49 4.04
N ALA A 270 10.46 -11.39 5.01
CA ALA A 270 10.34 -10.42 6.10
C ALA A 270 10.41 -8.96 5.62
N ALA A 271 11.23 -8.68 4.61
CA ALA A 271 11.41 -7.34 4.05
C ALA A 271 10.26 -6.91 3.12
N LEU A 272 9.46 -7.86 2.62
CA LEU A 272 8.43 -7.59 1.62
C LEU A 272 7.38 -6.61 2.18
N ALA A 273 7.26 -5.45 1.53
CA ALA A 273 6.43 -4.34 1.99
C ALA A 273 4.99 -4.41 1.49
N PHE A 274 4.73 -5.18 0.44
CA PHE A 274 3.42 -5.35 -0.17
C PHE A 274 2.96 -6.80 -0.07
N TYR A 275 1.66 -7.05 0.04
CA TYR A 275 1.16 -8.42 0.00
C TYR A 275 1.40 -9.03 -1.38
N GLU A 276 2.13 -10.15 -1.42
CA GLU A 276 2.19 -11.05 -2.57
C GLU A 276 1.11 -12.16 -2.45
N TRP A 277 0.86 -12.89 -3.53
CA TRP A 277 0.12 -14.16 -3.51
C TRP A 277 0.50 -15.05 -2.32
N ASP A 278 -0.49 -15.58 -1.61
CA ASP A 278 -0.29 -16.50 -0.48
C ASP A 278 0.53 -15.96 0.70
N THR A 279 0.73 -14.64 0.77
CA THR A 279 1.29 -14.01 1.96
C THR A 279 0.42 -14.37 3.15
N VAL A 280 1.03 -14.69 4.30
CA VAL A 280 0.35 -14.89 5.58
C VAL A 280 1.21 -14.19 6.64
N ASP A 281 0.67 -13.16 7.26
CA ASP A 281 1.38 -12.44 8.32
C ASP A 281 1.37 -13.23 9.64
N THR A 282 2.31 -12.90 10.52
CA THR A 282 2.40 -13.50 11.85
C THR A 282 1.09 -13.30 12.62
N GLY A 283 0.49 -14.40 13.06
CA GLY A 283 -0.78 -14.40 13.79
C GLY A 283 -2.01 -14.61 12.91
N GLU A 284 -1.87 -14.61 11.58
CA GLU A 284 -2.95 -14.92 10.67
C GLU A 284 -3.12 -16.44 10.46
N ASN A 285 -4.34 -16.87 10.16
CA ASN A 285 -4.65 -18.24 9.78
C ASN A 285 -4.89 -18.32 8.27
N ARG A 286 -4.05 -19.08 7.57
CA ARG A 286 -4.13 -19.26 6.10
C ARG A 286 -5.50 -19.73 5.64
N THR A 287 -6.04 -20.79 6.28
CA THR A 287 -7.34 -21.36 5.92
C THR A 287 -8.47 -20.36 6.16
N ALA A 288 -8.38 -19.55 7.21
CA ALA A 288 -9.31 -18.46 7.46
C ALA A 288 -9.25 -17.41 6.34
N LEU A 289 -8.06 -16.93 5.98
CA LEU A 289 -7.87 -15.95 4.90
C LEU A 289 -8.41 -16.43 3.54
N GLN A 290 -8.33 -17.73 3.28
CA GLN A 290 -8.83 -18.38 2.07
C GLN A 290 -10.36 -18.58 2.11
N ASN A 291 -10.93 -18.87 3.28
CA ASN A 291 -12.36 -19.14 3.44
C ASN A 291 -13.19 -17.89 3.79
N HIS A 292 -12.55 -16.77 4.16
CA HIS A 292 -13.22 -15.52 4.47
C HIS A 292 -13.46 -14.71 3.19
N THR A 293 -14.66 -14.87 2.63
CA THR A 293 -15.21 -13.99 1.61
C THR A 293 -16.04 -12.90 2.31
N GLY A 294 -15.43 -11.74 2.59
CA GLY A 294 -16.12 -10.62 3.26
C GLY A 294 -17.35 -10.06 2.51
N GLU A 295 -18.19 -9.31 3.22
CA GLU A 295 -19.44 -8.68 2.71
C GLU A 295 -19.20 -7.54 1.68
N ALA A 296 -20.31 -6.98 1.16
CA ALA A 296 -20.38 -6.10 -0.01
C ALA A 296 -19.40 -4.91 -0.01
N VAL A 297 -18.58 -4.83 -1.07
CA VAL A 297 -17.66 -3.72 -1.36
C VAL A 297 -18.33 -2.71 -2.30
N PRO A 298 -18.11 -1.38 -2.16
CA PRO A 298 -18.68 -0.37 -3.05
C PRO A 298 -18.38 -0.62 -4.55
N LYS A 299 -19.38 -0.33 -5.39
CA LYS A 299 -19.28 -0.42 -6.86
C LYS A 299 -18.21 0.55 -7.37
N GLY A 300 -17.22 0.06 -8.13
CA GLY A 300 -16.08 0.85 -8.63
C GLY A 300 -14.75 0.54 -7.96
N SER A 301 -14.76 -0.20 -6.84
CA SER A 301 -13.55 -0.66 -6.15
C SER A 301 -12.76 -1.72 -6.93
N PHE A 302 -11.48 -1.91 -6.59
CA PHE A 302 -10.64 -2.99 -7.12
C PHE A 302 -11.31 -4.36 -6.90
N GLU A 303 -11.84 -4.57 -5.70
CA GLU A 303 -12.53 -5.78 -5.28
C GLU A 303 -13.86 -5.96 -6.03
N ALA A 304 -14.60 -4.88 -6.32
CA ALA A 304 -15.77 -4.93 -7.18
C ALA A 304 -15.40 -5.20 -8.65
N GLY A 305 -14.25 -4.70 -9.13
CA GLY A 305 -13.73 -4.96 -10.47
C GLY A 305 -13.37 -6.42 -10.67
N ILE A 306 -12.70 -7.04 -9.69
CA ILE A 306 -12.42 -8.48 -9.74
C ILE A 306 -13.71 -9.28 -9.52
N GLY A 307 -14.59 -8.89 -8.59
CA GLY A 307 -15.89 -9.57 -8.40
C GLY A 307 -16.76 -9.53 -9.66
N SER A 308 -16.79 -8.39 -10.37
CA SER A 308 -17.52 -8.22 -11.62
C SER A 308 -17.04 -9.14 -12.71
N ALA A 309 -15.76 -9.44 -12.76
CA ALA A 309 -15.21 -10.21 -13.85
C ALA A 309 -15.02 -11.70 -13.49
N VAL A 310 -14.90 -12.08 -12.20
CA VAL A 310 -15.16 -13.46 -11.76
C VAL A 310 -16.59 -13.87 -12.07
N ASN A 311 -17.53 -12.95 -11.83
CA ASN A 311 -18.92 -13.11 -12.22
C ASN A 311 -19.10 -13.20 -13.75
N LYS A 312 -18.29 -12.47 -14.51
CA LYS A 312 -18.23 -12.63 -15.97
C LYS A 312 -17.85 -14.08 -16.28
N THR A 313 -16.70 -14.57 -15.82
CA THR A 313 -16.18 -15.93 -16.06
C THR A 313 -17.16 -17.04 -15.65
N LEU A 314 -17.81 -16.97 -14.49
CA LEU A 314 -18.78 -18.01 -14.08
C LEU A 314 -20.10 -17.97 -14.85
N GLY A 315 -20.48 -16.80 -15.38
CA GLY A 315 -21.57 -16.73 -16.35
C GLY A 315 -21.18 -17.35 -17.71
N GLU A 316 -19.89 -17.44 -18.02
CA GLU A 316 -19.36 -18.11 -19.22
C GLU A 316 -19.25 -19.63 -19.00
N HIS A 317 -19.19 -20.11 -17.76
CA HIS A 317 -18.95 -21.52 -17.46
C HIS A 317 -19.76 -22.03 -16.25
N PRO A 318 -21.02 -22.44 -16.45
CA PRO A 318 -21.93 -22.82 -15.36
C PRO A 318 -21.52 -24.12 -14.65
N ASP A 319 -20.62 -24.90 -15.23
CA ASP A 319 -20.11 -26.15 -14.65
C ASP A 319 -18.92 -25.92 -13.71
N TRP A 320 -18.48 -24.66 -13.56
CA TRP A 320 -17.31 -24.30 -12.76
C TRP A 320 -17.73 -23.70 -11.41
N GLU A 321 -16.82 -23.77 -10.45
CA GLU A 321 -16.84 -23.03 -9.19
C GLU A 321 -15.46 -22.44 -8.94
N PHE A 322 -15.37 -21.40 -8.11
CA PHE A 322 -14.08 -20.82 -7.73
C PHE A 322 -13.63 -21.39 -6.39
N ASP A 323 -12.48 -22.07 -6.41
CA ASP A 323 -11.76 -22.57 -5.25
C ASP A 323 -10.63 -21.60 -4.89
N GLY A 324 -10.55 -21.20 -3.62
CA GLY A 324 -9.58 -20.20 -3.13
C GLY A 324 -8.11 -20.63 -3.15
N GLU A 325 -7.83 -21.91 -3.41
CA GLU A 325 -6.47 -22.47 -3.54
C GLU A 325 -6.13 -22.80 -5.01
N LYS A 326 -7.10 -23.27 -5.79
CA LYS A 326 -6.89 -23.81 -7.14
C LYS A 326 -7.35 -22.87 -8.26
N GLY A 327 -8.09 -21.81 -7.94
CA GLY A 327 -8.81 -20.99 -8.92
C GLY A 327 -10.11 -21.67 -9.35
N PHE A 328 -10.55 -21.45 -10.59
CA PHE A 328 -11.77 -22.13 -11.06
C PHE A 328 -11.54 -23.64 -11.26
N VAL A 329 -12.44 -24.43 -10.71
CA VAL A 329 -12.46 -25.90 -10.77
C VAL A 329 -13.82 -26.36 -11.30
N ASP A 330 -13.86 -27.52 -11.96
CA ASP A 330 -15.14 -28.19 -12.22
C ASP A 330 -15.82 -28.48 -10.86
N LYS A 331 -17.15 -28.34 -10.78
CA LYS A 331 -17.99 -28.68 -9.62
C LYS A 331 -17.84 -30.11 -9.10
N THR A 332 -17.17 -30.99 -9.87
CA THR A 332 -16.78 -32.32 -9.40
C THR A 332 -15.51 -32.33 -8.54
N GLY A 333 -14.75 -31.23 -8.48
CA GLY A 333 -13.58 -31.05 -7.62
C GLY A 333 -12.29 -31.76 -8.08
N HIS A 334 -12.30 -32.38 -9.26
CA HIS A 334 -11.26 -33.34 -9.64
C HIS A 334 -10.22 -32.83 -10.67
N GLU A 335 -10.51 -31.84 -11.53
CA GLU A 335 -9.56 -31.36 -12.55
C GLU A 335 -9.65 -29.84 -12.84
N ARG A 336 -8.53 -29.24 -13.26
CA ARG A 336 -8.44 -27.85 -13.78
C ARG A 336 -9.09 -27.82 -15.17
N VAL A 337 -10.00 -26.88 -15.40
CA VAL A 337 -10.81 -26.86 -16.64
C VAL A 337 -10.20 -25.93 -17.70
N GLY A 338 -10.24 -26.36 -18.97
CA GLY A 338 -9.88 -25.58 -20.16
C GLY A 338 -11.10 -24.94 -20.86
N GLU A 339 -10.83 -23.95 -21.71
CA GLU A 339 -11.73 -22.96 -22.37
C GLU A 339 -13.14 -23.40 -22.81
N GLU A 340 -14.13 -22.49 -22.66
CA GLU A 340 -15.17 -22.05 -23.65
C GLU A 340 -16.37 -21.22 -23.09
N GLY A 341 -16.45 -19.91 -23.40
CA GLY A 341 -17.69 -19.20 -23.90
C GLY A 341 -18.81 -18.61 -23.00
N VAL A 342 -18.94 -17.27 -23.01
CA VAL A 342 -19.85 -16.30 -22.30
C VAL A 342 -21.40 -16.48 -22.36
N VAL A 343 -22.17 -16.17 -21.26
CA VAL A 343 -23.33 -15.19 -21.15
C VAL A 343 -24.01 -15.11 -19.73
N GLY A 344 -23.98 -13.90 -19.10
CA GLY A 344 -25.01 -13.27 -18.21
C GLY A 344 -25.34 -13.89 -16.83
N ASP A 345 -26.20 -13.34 -15.95
CA ASP A 345 -26.19 -12.02 -15.27
C ASP A 345 -26.53 -12.26 -13.76
N THR A 346 -25.66 -11.81 -12.83
CA THR A 346 -25.88 -11.42 -11.40
C THR A 346 -24.98 -12.10 -10.34
N LEU A 347 -24.35 -11.21 -9.52
CA LEU A 347 -23.18 -11.30 -8.62
C LEU A 347 -23.26 -12.24 -7.38
N HIS A 348 -22.16 -12.97 -7.13
CA HIS A 348 -21.69 -13.36 -5.79
C HIS A 348 -20.14 -13.40 -5.66
N TRP A 349 -19.65 -12.98 -4.48
CA TRP A 349 -18.27 -12.67 -4.03
C TRP A 349 -17.35 -13.91 -3.87
N LEU A 350 -16.43 -14.12 -4.81
CA LEU A 350 -15.58 -15.33 -4.83
C LEU A 350 -14.09 -15.08 -4.62
N ILE A 351 -13.67 -13.90 -4.19
CA ILE A 351 -12.24 -13.59 -4.05
C ILE A 351 -11.89 -13.53 -2.56
N PRO A 352 -11.08 -14.48 -2.07
CA PRO A 352 -10.63 -14.49 -0.69
C PRO A 352 -9.91 -13.19 -0.30
N ASP A 353 -9.92 -12.83 0.98
CA ASP A 353 -9.19 -11.64 1.45
C ASP A 353 -7.69 -11.72 1.17
N SER A 354 -7.12 -12.94 1.02
CA SER A 354 -5.75 -13.16 0.55
C SER A 354 -5.48 -12.62 -0.86
N TYR A 355 -6.50 -12.55 -1.72
CA TYR A 355 -6.40 -12.04 -3.09
C TYR A 355 -6.62 -10.53 -3.17
N LYS A 356 -7.49 -9.98 -2.31
CA LYS A 356 -7.83 -8.55 -2.33
C LYS A 356 -6.67 -7.67 -1.89
N ARG A 357 -5.90 -8.14 -0.90
CA ARG A 357 -4.81 -7.38 -0.30
C ARG A 357 -3.57 -7.29 -1.17
N VAL A 358 -3.43 -8.11 -2.20
CA VAL A 358 -2.21 -8.15 -3.01
C VAL A 358 -1.94 -6.76 -3.64
N PHE A 359 -0.68 -6.32 -3.68
CA PHE A 359 -0.23 -4.93 -3.97
C PHE A 359 -0.54 -3.87 -2.90
N HIS A 360 -1.29 -4.18 -1.85
CA HIS A 360 -1.43 -3.26 -0.71
C HIS A 360 -0.29 -3.44 0.27
N LEU A 361 -0.01 -2.39 1.04
CA LEU A 361 1.06 -2.41 2.03
C LEU A 361 0.76 -3.43 3.14
N ARG A 362 1.77 -4.21 3.49
CA ARG A 362 1.82 -5.00 4.72
C ARG A 362 2.00 -4.07 5.93
N PRO A 363 1.79 -4.56 7.17
CA PRO A 363 1.99 -3.76 8.39
C PRO A 363 3.35 -3.04 8.43
N GLY A 364 4.42 -3.69 7.97
CA GLY A 364 5.75 -3.08 7.88
C GLY A 364 5.79 -1.87 6.94
N GLY A 365 5.17 -1.96 5.75
CA GLY A 365 5.05 -0.87 4.78
C GLY A 365 4.21 0.29 5.32
N HIS A 366 3.08 0.01 5.96
CA HIS A 366 2.31 1.05 6.65
C HIS A 366 3.09 1.73 7.78
N GLY A 367 3.93 0.97 8.50
CA GLY A 367 4.84 1.51 9.51
C GLY A 367 5.92 2.43 8.94
N VAL A 368 6.33 2.26 7.67
CA VAL A 368 7.20 3.22 6.98
C VAL A 368 6.46 4.53 6.73
N VAL A 369 5.27 4.47 6.12
CA VAL A 369 4.45 5.66 5.84
C VAL A 369 4.14 6.45 7.12
N ALA A 370 3.73 5.75 8.18
CA ALA A 370 3.41 6.37 9.47
C ALA A 370 4.64 7.05 10.10
N ARG A 371 5.82 6.45 10.00
CA ARG A 371 7.07 7.07 10.48
C ARG A 371 7.42 8.33 9.71
N MET A 372 7.34 8.31 8.39
CA MET A 372 7.67 9.48 7.58
C MET A 372 6.75 10.66 7.85
N VAL A 373 5.46 10.41 8.14
CA VAL A 373 4.54 11.45 8.62
C VAL A 373 5.03 12.04 9.95
N VAL A 374 5.44 11.19 10.90
CA VAL A 374 5.95 11.62 12.22
C VAL A 374 7.26 12.40 12.09
N GLU A 375 8.19 11.94 11.27
CA GLU A 375 9.48 12.61 11.01
C GLU A 375 9.27 14.01 10.40
N ASP A 376 8.29 14.18 9.50
CA ASP A 376 7.92 15.51 9.00
C ASP A 376 7.25 16.37 10.09
N LEU A 377 6.36 15.79 10.90
CA LEU A 377 5.75 16.50 12.04
C LEU A 377 6.79 16.98 13.05
N GLU A 378 7.83 16.19 13.33
CA GLU A 378 8.93 16.55 14.21
C GLU A 378 9.76 17.70 13.64
N ARG A 379 10.15 17.62 12.35
CA ARG A 379 10.89 18.69 11.66
C ARG A 379 10.10 19.99 11.61
N ARG A 380 8.79 19.91 11.39
CA ARG A 380 7.89 21.07 11.32
C ARG A 380 7.69 21.75 12.67
N GLY A 381 7.55 20.96 13.74
CA GLY A 381 7.04 21.46 15.02
C GLY A 381 5.59 21.98 14.91
N ARG A 382 5.03 22.48 16.02
CA ARG A 382 3.65 22.99 16.04
C ARG A 382 3.52 24.27 15.20
N GLY A 383 2.77 24.21 14.11
CA GLY A 383 2.47 25.39 13.27
C GLY A 383 3.68 25.95 12.51
N GLY A 384 4.84 25.29 12.54
CA GLY A 384 6.01 25.72 11.77
C GLY A 384 5.81 25.51 10.27
N VAL A 385 6.48 26.33 9.47
CA VAL A 385 6.77 26.05 8.06
C VAL A 385 8.22 25.55 8.05
N VAL A 386 8.48 24.41 7.43
CA VAL A 386 9.86 23.92 7.26
C VAL A 386 10.49 24.79 6.17
N ASP A 387 11.60 25.47 6.48
CA ASP A 387 12.45 26.11 5.47
C ASP A 387 13.17 25.02 4.67
N ASP A 388 12.97 25.01 3.34
CA ASP A 388 13.42 23.95 2.42
C ASP A 388 14.96 23.84 2.26
N GLU A 389 15.76 24.64 2.98
CA GLU A 389 17.24 24.61 2.91
C GLU A 389 17.89 23.37 3.54
N VAL A 390 17.15 22.51 4.24
CA VAL A 390 17.69 21.33 4.95
C VAL A 390 17.57 20.02 4.13
N LEU A 391 17.05 20.06 2.91
CA LEU A 391 16.84 18.85 2.09
C LEU A 391 18.14 18.26 1.50
N ASP A 392 19.23 19.03 1.40
CA ASP A 392 20.47 18.57 0.77
C ASP A 392 21.46 17.89 1.73
N GLU A 393 21.37 18.09 3.06
CA GLU A 393 22.36 17.54 4.01
C GLU A 393 22.04 16.13 4.54
N VAL A 394 20.82 15.62 4.36
CA VAL A 394 20.40 14.33 4.96
C VAL A 394 20.38 13.17 3.95
N MET A 395 20.66 13.42 2.66
CA MET A 395 20.78 12.35 1.65
C MET A 395 22.24 11.90 1.36
N GLU A 396 23.24 12.44 2.05
CA GLU A 396 24.66 12.02 1.91
C GLU A 396 25.20 11.17 3.08
N LEU A 397 24.32 10.59 3.91
CA LEU A 397 24.67 9.58 4.92
C LEU A 397 23.82 8.33 4.74
#